data_AF-A0AAU9X6U7-F1
#
_entry.id   AF-A0AAU9X6U7-F1
#
_cell.length_a   1.000
_cell.length_b   1.000
_cell.length_c   1.000
_cell.angle_alpha   90.00
_cell.angle_beta   90.00
_cell.angle_gamma   90.00
#
_symmetry.space_group_name_H-M   'P 1'
#
loop_
_entity.id
_entity.type
_entity.pdbx_description
1 polymer ?
#
loop_
_entity_poly.entity_id
_entity_poly.type
_entity_poly.pdbx_seq_one_letter_code
_entity_poly.pdbx_strand_id
1 'polypeptide(L)'
;MKDMDCLQKTRLAQLQDSNSNEMQRVCQEAKALAKDLVEYRTGKGNPPPSRTAAILRRLSDELEDRHPAVLANMCGRLNILTGSAHTKFVQVADEVFRDGVNWGRIVAIFAFGAKLAQYCFRNRLEKEADDIADWVGNYISSLSGWIRSNGGWEAFNQIFSEAYDERDRSWWKKLCLAAVGFGALATLVYQQSS
;
A
#
# COMPACT_ATOMS: atom_id res chain seq x y z
N MET A 1 41.76 23.18 -16.46
CA MET A 1 41.65 22.01 -15.55
C MET A 1 40.71 22.23 -14.37
N LYS A 2 40.59 23.46 -13.82
CA LYS A 2 39.61 23.79 -12.76
C LYS A 2 38.14 23.80 -13.22
N ASP A 3 37.88 24.18 -14.47
CA ASP A 3 36.49 24.33 -14.96
C ASP A 3 35.77 23.00 -15.20
N MET A 4 36.53 21.93 -15.49
CA MET A 4 35.97 20.60 -15.73
C MET A 4 35.49 19.93 -14.44
N ASP A 5 36.14 20.19 -13.31
CA ASP A 5 35.77 19.71 -11.97
C ASP A 5 34.50 20.42 -11.44
N CYS A 6 34.35 21.73 -11.72
CA CYS A 6 33.17 22.50 -11.38
C CYS A 6 31.91 22.00 -12.10
N LEU A 7 32.01 21.71 -13.40
CA LEU A 7 30.88 21.22 -14.20
C LEU A 7 30.39 19.84 -13.73
N GLN A 8 31.31 18.95 -13.35
CA GLN A 8 30.99 17.64 -12.80
C GLN A 8 30.30 17.75 -11.43
N LYS A 9 30.80 18.62 -10.55
CA LYS A 9 30.18 18.88 -9.23
C LYS A 9 28.75 19.41 -9.35
N THR A 10 28.52 20.35 -10.26
CA THR A 10 27.18 20.89 -10.53
C THR A 10 26.23 19.81 -11.04
N ARG A 11 26.69 18.95 -11.96
CA ARG A 11 25.86 17.84 -12.48
C ARG A 11 25.52 16.82 -11.38
N LEU A 12 26.47 16.48 -10.51
CA LEU A 12 26.24 15.56 -9.39
C LEU A 12 25.23 16.13 -8.39
N ALA A 13 25.35 17.42 -8.04
CA ALA A 13 24.40 18.09 -7.16
C ALA A 13 22.98 18.13 -7.75
N GLN A 14 22.85 18.46 -9.05
CA GLN A 14 21.56 18.47 -9.75
C GLN A 14 20.89 17.08 -9.78
N LEU A 15 21.67 16.02 -9.97
CA LEU A 15 21.16 14.65 -9.93
C LEU A 15 20.72 14.23 -8.52
N GLN A 16 21.45 14.65 -7.49
CA GLN A 16 21.09 14.40 -6.10
C GLN A 16 19.80 15.13 -5.71
N ASP A 17 19.64 16.39 -6.13
CA ASP A 17 18.43 17.18 -5.90
C ASP A 17 17.23 16.58 -6.63
N SER A 18 17.38 16.20 -7.91
CA SER A 18 16.32 15.54 -8.68
C SER A 18 15.89 14.23 -8.01
N ASN A 19 16.85 13.39 -7.61
CA ASN A 19 16.57 12.12 -6.94
C ASN A 19 15.88 12.30 -5.58
N SER A 20 16.23 13.35 -4.84
CA SER A 20 15.63 13.67 -3.54
C SER A 20 14.19 14.15 -3.71
N ASN A 21 13.94 15.01 -4.71
CA ASN A 21 12.61 15.48 -5.05
C ASN A 21 11.68 14.34 -5.49
N GLU A 22 12.17 13.42 -6.33
CA GLU A 22 11.40 12.24 -6.74
C GLU A 22 11.06 11.32 -5.57
N MET A 23 12.05 11.04 -4.72
CA MET A 23 11.85 10.22 -3.52
C MET A 23 10.79 10.84 -2.60
N GLN A 24 10.85 12.15 -2.40
CA GLN A 24 9.87 12.88 -1.59
C GLN A 24 8.46 12.79 -2.19
N ARG A 25 8.31 12.90 -3.52
CA ARG A 25 7.01 12.74 -4.20
C ARG A 25 6.44 11.34 -4.01
N VAL A 26 7.26 10.30 -4.15
CA VAL A 26 6.84 8.90 -3.92
C VAL A 26 6.35 8.70 -2.49
N CYS A 27 7.09 9.22 -1.51
CA CYS A 27 6.73 9.14 -0.09
C CYS A 27 5.43 9.90 0.22
N GLN A 28 5.28 11.11 -0.33
CA GLN A 28 4.09 11.93 -0.14
C GLN A 28 2.85 11.27 -0.75
N GLU A 29 2.96 10.70 -1.94
CA GLU A 29 1.87 9.97 -2.59
C GLU A 29 1.46 8.74 -1.77
N ALA A 30 2.41 7.97 -1.22
CA ALA A 30 2.10 6.84 -0.32
C ALA A 30 1.22 7.26 0.88
N LYS A 31 1.57 8.38 1.53
CA LYS A 31 0.81 8.92 2.67
C LYS A 31 -0.55 9.47 2.25
N ALA A 32 -0.62 10.17 1.12
CA ALA A 32 -1.87 10.68 0.58
C ALA A 32 -2.84 9.54 0.22
N LEU A 33 -2.34 8.44 -0.36
CA LEU A 33 -3.12 7.25 -0.68
C LEU A 33 -3.66 6.55 0.57
N ALA A 34 -2.85 6.45 1.65
CA ALA A 34 -3.30 5.86 2.90
C ALA A 34 -4.44 6.64 3.51
N LYS A 35 -4.28 7.97 3.59
CA LYS A 35 -5.31 8.88 4.08
C LYS A 35 -6.58 8.78 3.24
N ASP A 36 -6.44 8.88 1.91
CA ASP A 36 -7.57 8.77 0.99
C ASP A 36 -8.38 7.50 1.20
N LEU A 37 -7.72 6.35 1.26
CA LEU A 37 -8.38 5.07 1.36
C LEU A 37 -9.08 4.89 2.71
N VAL A 38 -8.48 5.35 3.81
CA VAL A 38 -9.11 5.34 5.14
C VAL A 38 -10.35 6.26 5.16
N GLU A 39 -10.24 7.47 4.63
CA GLU A 39 -11.36 8.41 4.54
C GLU A 39 -12.51 7.82 3.70
N TYR A 40 -12.19 7.19 2.57
CA TYR A 40 -13.15 6.48 1.75
C TYR A 40 -13.86 5.36 2.51
N ARG A 41 -13.12 4.50 3.21
CA ARG A 41 -13.69 3.36 3.96
C ARG A 41 -14.51 3.74 5.20
N THR A 42 -14.20 4.90 5.79
CA THR A 42 -14.93 5.46 6.93
C THR A 42 -16.18 6.24 6.50
N GLY A 43 -16.44 6.36 5.19
CA GLY A 43 -17.66 6.96 4.65
C GLY A 43 -17.55 8.44 4.30
N LYS A 44 -16.33 9.02 4.26
CA LYS A 44 -16.13 10.37 3.73
C LYS A 44 -16.29 10.36 2.21
N GLY A 45 -17.30 11.04 1.69
CA GLY A 45 -17.70 11.03 0.28
C GLY A 45 -16.82 11.84 -0.69
N ASN A 46 -15.52 11.97 -0.43
CA ASN A 46 -14.63 12.75 -1.28
C ASN A 46 -14.31 12.02 -2.58
N PRO A 47 -14.26 12.71 -3.73
CA PRO A 47 -13.73 12.13 -4.96
C PRO A 47 -12.25 11.73 -4.77
N PRO A 48 -11.77 10.68 -5.46
CA PRO A 48 -10.37 10.26 -5.34
C PRO A 48 -9.43 11.39 -5.82
N PRO A 49 -8.39 11.75 -5.06
CA PRO A 49 -7.50 12.89 -5.34
C PRO A 49 -6.53 12.63 -6.49
N SER A 50 -6.38 11.39 -6.93
CA SER A 50 -5.53 11.00 -8.05
C SER A 50 -6.04 9.74 -8.75
N ARG A 51 -5.50 9.46 -9.95
CA ARG A 51 -5.75 8.20 -10.66
C ARG A 51 -5.31 6.99 -9.83
N THR A 52 -4.15 7.09 -9.18
CA THR A 52 -3.60 6.08 -8.27
C THR A 52 -4.58 5.77 -7.14
N ALA A 53 -5.16 6.81 -6.53
CA ALA A 53 -6.16 6.67 -5.46
C ALA A 53 -7.44 5.96 -5.95
N ALA A 54 -7.94 6.34 -7.13
CA ALA A 54 -9.11 5.69 -7.73
C ALA A 54 -8.88 4.18 -7.98
N ILE A 55 -7.72 3.81 -8.53
CA ILE A 55 -7.33 2.42 -8.76
C ILE A 55 -7.20 1.68 -7.42
N LEU A 56 -6.56 2.30 -6.42
CA LEU A 56 -6.36 1.68 -5.12
C LEU A 56 -7.68 1.42 -4.38
N ARG A 57 -8.62 2.37 -4.39
CA ARG A 57 -9.97 2.19 -3.84
C ARG A 57 -10.65 0.98 -4.48
N ARG A 58 -10.66 0.91 -5.82
CA ARG A 58 -11.23 -0.22 -6.56
C ARG A 58 -10.60 -1.56 -6.17
N LEU A 59 -9.26 -1.66 -6.20
CA LEU A 59 -8.56 -2.90 -5.85
C LEU A 59 -8.81 -3.32 -4.40
N SER A 60 -8.93 -2.35 -3.49
CA SER A 60 -9.28 -2.59 -2.08
C SER A 60 -10.69 -3.15 -1.95
N ASP A 61 -11.67 -2.59 -2.66
CA ASP A 61 -13.05 -3.10 -2.67
C ASP A 61 -13.11 -4.53 -3.22
N GLU A 62 -12.44 -4.77 -4.36
CA GLU A 62 -12.42 -6.10 -4.97
C GLU A 62 -11.73 -7.16 -4.09
N LEU A 63 -10.70 -6.78 -3.34
CA LEU A 63 -10.04 -7.65 -2.37
C LEU A 63 -11.00 -8.05 -1.25
N GLU A 64 -11.79 -7.09 -0.76
CA GLU A 64 -12.75 -7.32 0.31
C GLU A 64 -13.92 -8.18 -0.15
N ASP A 65 -14.48 -7.91 -1.33
CA ASP A 65 -15.61 -8.64 -1.89
C ASP A 65 -15.28 -10.12 -2.13
N ARG A 66 -14.05 -10.41 -2.59
CA ARG A 66 -13.62 -11.78 -2.91
C ARG A 66 -13.16 -12.55 -1.69
N HIS A 67 -12.59 -11.88 -0.70
CA HIS A 67 -11.94 -12.51 0.46
C HIS A 67 -12.31 -11.83 1.78
N PRO A 68 -13.60 -11.78 2.15
CA PRO A 68 -14.04 -11.10 3.37
C PRO A 68 -13.38 -11.68 4.63
N ALA A 69 -13.07 -12.98 4.62
CA ALA A 69 -12.38 -13.67 5.71
C ALA A 69 -10.91 -13.24 5.89
N VAL A 70 -10.20 -12.86 4.82
CA VAL A 70 -8.76 -12.49 4.92
C VAL A 70 -8.62 -11.20 5.73
N LEU A 71 -9.39 -10.17 5.37
CA LEU A 71 -9.34 -8.90 6.08
C LEU A 71 -9.92 -9.01 7.50
N ALA A 72 -11.00 -9.78 7.68
CA ALA A 72 -11.58 -10.02 9.01
C ALA A 72 -10.62 -10.77 9.94
N ASN A 73 -9.93 -11.81 9.45
CA ASN A 73 -8.94 -12.56 10.22
C ASN A 73 -7.73 -11.69 10.58
N MET A 74 -7.25 -10.83 9.67
CA MET A 74 -6.17 -9.90 9.99
C MET A 74 -6.57 -8.88 11.07
N CYS A 75 -7.80 -8.36 11.03
CA CYS A 75 -8.34 -7.51 12.10
C CYS A 75 -8.44 -8.28 13.44
N GLY A 76 -8.87 -9.55 13.43
CA GLY A 76 -8.95 -10.38 14.64
C GLY A 76 -7.59 -10.68 15.30
N ARG A 77 -6.50 -10.70 14.52
CA ARG A 77 -5.13 -10.83 15.04
C ARG A 77 -4.64 -9.57 15.74
N LEU A 78 -5.16 -8.41 15.35
CA LEU A 78 -4.95 -7.17 16.06
C LEU A 78 -5.95 -7.10 17.22
N ASN A 79 -5.56 -7.52 18.42
CA ASN A 79 -6.33 -7.12 19.60
C ASN A 79 -6.09 -5.61 19.82
N ILE A 80 -6.91 -4.77 19.16
CA ILE A 80 -6.79 -3.29 19.06
C ILE A 80 -6.89 -2.61 20.43
N LEU A 81 -7.40 -3.31 21.45
CA LEU A 81 -7.64 -2.81 22.81
C LEU A 81 -6.39 -2.70 23.70
N THR A 82 -5.19 -2.95 23.15
CA THR A 82 -3.94 -2.88 23.93
C THR A 82 -3.04 -1.86 23.24
N GLY A 83 -2.36 -0.98 23.98
CA GLY A 83 -1.48 0.10 23.47
C GLY A 83 -0.27 -0.34 22.63
N SER A 84 -0.36 -1.49 21.96
CA SER A 84 0.59 -2.15 21.06
C SER A 84 0.07 -2.26 19.61
N ALA A 85 -1.07 -1.64 19.27
CA ALA A 85 -1.70 -1.77 17.95
C ALA A 85 -0.75 -1.38 16.79
N HIS A 86 -0.01 -0.27 16.93
CA HIS A 86 1.02 0.12 15.95
C HIS A 86 2.10 -0.96 15.79
N THR A 87 2.66 -1.47 16.90
CA THR A 87 3.69 -2.52 16.88
C THR A 87 3.18 -3.79 16.20
N LYS A 88 1.95 -4.22 16.51
CA LYS A 88 1.35 -5.39 15.88
C LYS A 88 1.08 -5.16 14.39
N PHE A 89 0.66 -3.97 13.99
CA PHE A 89 0.52 -3.61 12.57
C PHE A 89 1.86 -3.75 11.84
N VAL A 90 2.93 -3.18 12.40
CA VAL A 90 4.30 -3.29 11.82
C VAL A 90 4.73 -4.75 11.70
N GLN A 91 4.51 -5.58 12.73
CA GLN A 91 4.80 -7.01 12.67
C GLN A 91 4.05 -7.74 11.55
N VAL A 92 2.77 -7.42 11.34
CA VAL A 92 1.98 -7.99 10.24
C VAL A 92 2.53 -7.53 8.89
N ALA A 93 2.89 -6.25 8.76
CA ALA A 93 3.46 -5.72 7.53
C ALA A 93 4.82 -6.34 7.20
N ASP A 94 5.71 -6.45 8.19
CA ASP A 94 7.02 -7.11 8.04
C ASP A 94 6.86 -8.57 7.62
N GLU A 95 5.87 -9.28 8.17
CA GLU A 95 5.54 -10.64 7.75
C GLU A 95 5.13 -10.72 6.29
N VAL A 96 4.26 -9.80 5.85
CA VAL A 96 3.78 -9.73 4.47
C VAL A 96 4.94 -9.49 3.49
N PHE A 97 5.93 -8.69 3.88
CA PHE A 97 7.07 -8.35 3.03
C PHE A 97 8.33 -9.17 3.27
N ARG A 98 8.32 -10.16 4.17
CA ARG A 98 9.49 -10.98 4.54
C ARG A 98 10.24 -11.52 3.32
N ASP A 99 9.49 -12.03 2.34
CA ASP A 99 10.07 -12.68 1.14
C ASP A 99 10.20 -11.72 -0.06
N GLY A 100 9.99 -10.42 0.13
CA GLY A 100 10.12 -9.40 -0.91
C GLY A 100 8.94 -8.44 -1.04
N VAL A 101 9.13 -7.42 -1.87
CA VAL A 101 8.13 -6.38 -2.12
C VAL A 101 7.58 -6.52 -3.54
N ASN A 102 6.27 -6.36 -3.67
CA ASN A 102 5.59 -6.22 -4.95
C ASN A 102 4.31 -5.39 -4.78
N TRP A 103 3.78 -4.92 -5.91
CA TRP A 103 2.59 -4.07 -5.91
C TRP A 103 1.37 -4.73 -5.28
N GLY A 104 1.20 -6.04 -5.43
CA GLY A 104 0.07 -6.74 -4.83
C GLY A 104 0.11 -6.78 -3.30
N ARG A 105 1.29 -6.98 -2.72
CA ARG A 105 1.49 -6.89 -1.26
C ARG A 105 1.30 -5.47 -0.74
N ILE A 106 1.73 -4.46 -1.50
CA ILE A 106 1.49 -3.04 -1.17
C ILE A 106 -0.02 -2.77 -1.10
N VAL A 107 -0.80 -3.21 -2.10
CA VAL A 107 -2.27 -3.09 -2.11
C VAL A 107 -2.90 -3.79 -0.91
N ALA A 108 -2.42 -5.00 -0.57
CA ALA A 108 -2.94 -5.76 0.56
C ALA A 108 -2.75 -5.01 1.90
N ILE A 109 -1.61 -4.36 2.11
CA ILE A 109 -1.36 -3.56 3.32
C ILE A 109 -2.24 -2.31 3.39
N PHE A 110 -2.42 -1.60 2.27
CA PHE A 110 -3.37 -0.49 2.21
C PHE A 110 -4.79 -0.93 2.56
N ALA A 111 -5.27 -2.00 1.92
CA ALA A 111 -6.62 -2.51 2.15
C ALA A 111 -6.80 -3.03 3.58
N PHE A 112 -5.81 -3.73 4.14
CA PHE A 112 -5.81 -4.16 5.53
C PHE A 112 -5.90 -2.97 6.50
N GLY A 113 -5.04 -1.96 6.35
CA GLY A 113 -5.07 -0.78 7.19
C GLY A 113 -6.40 -0.02 7.09
N ALA A 114 -6.93 0.16 5.88
CA ALA A 114 -8.21 0.83 5.69
C ALA A 114 -9.39 0.05 6.31
N LYS A 115 -9.37 -1.29 6.25
CA LYS A 115 -10.37 -2.13 6.94
C LYS A 115 -10.24 -2.04 8.46
N LEU A 116 -9.01 -2.00 8.97
CA LEU A 116 -8.74 -1.81 10.38
C LEU A 116 -9.29 -0.46 10.87
N ALA A 117 -9.04 0.61 10.13
CA ALA A 117 -9.56 1.94 10.43
C ALA A 117 -11.09 1.98 10.40
N GLN A 118 -11.73 1.32 9.42
CA GLN A 118 -13.18 1.16 9.39
C GLN A 118 -13.71 0.42 10.63
N TYR A 119 -13.02 -0.63 11.08
CA TYR A 119 -13.38 -1.34 12.30
C TYR A 119 -13.27 -0.41 13.53
N CYS A 120 -12.17 0.33 13.68
CA CYS A 120 -11.99 1.29 14.77
C CYS A 120 -13.10 2.34 14.77
N PHE A 121 -13.38 2.94 13.61
CA PHE A 121 -14.43 3.94 13.44
C PHE A 121 -15.81 3.40 13.85
N ARG A 122 -16.19 2.19 13.39
CA ARG A 122 -17.47 1.55 13.76
C ARG A 122 -17.59 1.25 15.26
N ASN A 123 -16.48 1.09 15.96
CA ASN A 123 -16.42 0.88 17.40
C ASN A 123 -16.16 2.18 18.20
N ARG A 124 -16.29 3.35 17.58
CA ARG A 124 -16.08 4.69 18.17
C ARG A 124 -14.65 4.95 18.67
N LEU A 125 -13.67 4.32 18.03
CA LEU A 125 -12.23 4.55 18.21
C LEU A 125 -11.72 5.46 17.08
N GLU A 126 -12.23 6.69 17.02
CA GLU A 126 -12.00 7.60 15.88
C GLU A 126 -10.55 8.12 15.83
N LYS A 127 -9.93 8.38 16.99
CA LYS A 127 -8.52 8.80 17.07
C LYS A 127 -7.59 7.73 16.49
N GLU A 128 -7.92 6.47 16.74
CA GLU A 128 -7.19 5.31 16.26
C GLU A 128 -7.32 5.15 14.74
N ALA A 129 -8.41 5.61 14.11
CA ALA A 129 -8.59 5.55 12.67
C ALA A 129 -7.64 6.50 11.93
N ASP A 130 -7.44 7.71 12.44
CA ASP A 130 -6.47 8.67 11.89
C ASP A 130 -5.03 8.17 12.10
N ASP A 131 -4.72 7.61 13.27
CA ASP A 131 -3.41 7.00 13.56
C ASP A 131 -3.08 5.86 12.57
N ILE A 132 -4.07 5.06 12.17
CA ILE A 132 -3.87 3.96 11.21
C ILE A 132 -3.47 4.47 9.82
N ALA A 133 -4.06 5.57 9.35
CA ALA A 133 -3.67 6.17 8.07
C ALA A 133 -2.18 6.56 8.07
N ASP A 134 -1.71 7.14 9.18
CA ASP A 134 -0.31 7.48 9.36
C ASP A 134 0.59 6.24 9.44
N TRP A 135 0.17 5.18 10.14
CA TRP A 135 0.95 3.93 10.21
C TRP A 135 1.16 3.31 8.83
N VAL A 136 0.07 3.19 8.05
CA VAL A 136 0.11 2.64 6.69
C VAL A 136 0.96 3.54 5.79
N GLY A 137 0.70 4.84 5.79
CA GLY A 137 1.40 5.81 4.96
C GLY A 137 2.90 5.84 5.26
N ASN A 138 3.28 5.84 6.53
CA ASN A 138 4.68 5.81 6.95
C ASN A 138 5.35 4.49 6.57
N TYR A 139 4.69 3.34 6.79
CA TYR A 139 5.25 2.04 6.42
C TYR A 139 5.48 1.93 4.91
N ILE A 140 4.48 2.25 4.08
CA ILE A 140 4.65 2.20 2.62
C ILE A 140 5.65 3.25 2.13
N SER A 141 5.73 4.42 2.76
CA SER A 141 6.76 5.42 2.44
C SER A 141 8.18 4.91 2.72
N SER A 142 8.37 3.98 3.66
CA SER A 142 9.67 3.33 3.88
C SER A 142 10.07 2.41 2.72
N LEU A 143 9.10 1.95 1.91
CA LEU A 143 9.32 1.16 0.69
C LEU A 143 9.56 2.01 -0.56
N SER A 144 9.67 3.34 -0.40
CA SER A 144 9.84 4.30 -1.49
C SER A 144 11.05 4.02 -2.40
N GLY A 145 12.14 3.47 -1.85
CA GLY A 145 13.27 2.98 -2.63
C GLY A 145 12.87 1.92 -3.66
N TRP A 146 12.12 0.90 -3.22
CA TRP A 146 11.60 -0.15 -4.10
C TRP A 146 10.59 0.42 -5.10
N ILE A 147 9.65 1.26 -4.63
CA ILE A 147 8.62 1.87 -5.48
C ILE A 147 9.26 2.67 -6.62
N ARG A 148 10.24 3.52 -6.32
CA ARG A 148 10.97 4.30 -7.32
C ARG A 148 11.69 3.40 -8.32
N SER A 149 12.40 2.39 -7.84
CA SER A 149 13.12 1.44 -8.71
C SER A 149 12.19 0.60 -9.59
N ASN A 150 10.90 0.50 -9.26
CA ASN A 150 9.88 -0.22 -10.04
C ASN A 150 8.96 0.73 -10.83
N GLY A 151 9.46 1.91 -11.21
CA GLY A 151 8.75 2.85 -12.09
C GLY A 151 7.75 3.78 -11.38
N GLY A 152 7.78 3.82 -10.05
CA GLY A 152 6.94 4.71 -9.25
C GLY A 152 5.45 4.35 -9.31
N TRP A 153 4.62 5.26 -8.80
CA TRP A 153 3.16 5.10 -8.83
C TRP A 153 2.57 5.12 -10.25
N GLU A 154 3.29 5.63 -11.24
CA GLU A 154 2.85 5.57 -12.63
C GLU A 154 2.92 4.16 -13.21
N ALA A 155 3.95 3.37 -12.86
CA ALA A 155 3.99 1.96 -13.23
C ALA A 155 2.85 1.17 -12.56
N PHE A 156 2.53 1.48 -11.30
CA PHE A 156 1.34 0.93 -10.64
C PHE A 156 0.07 1.26 -11.42
N ASN A 157 -0.10 2.52 -11.83
CA ASN A 157 -1.25 2.94 -12.64
C ASN A 157 -1.32 2.15 -13.94
N GLN A 158 -0.21 1.96 -14.65
CA GLN A 158 -0.18 1.20 -15.89
C GLN A 158 -0.60 -0.26 -15.67
N ILE A 159 0.03 -0.96 -14.72
CA ILE A 159 -0.24 -2.38 -14.39
C ILE A 159 -1.72 -2.63 -14.07
N PHE A 160 -2.35 -1.73 -13.30
CA PHE A 160 -3.72 -1.90 -12.82
C PHE A 160 -4.76 -1.07 -13.57
N SER A 161 -4.37 -0.21 -14.51
CA SER A 161 -5.29 0.50 -15.40
C SER A 161 -5.89 -0.43 -16.46
N GLU A 162 -5.11 -1.40 -16.96
CA GLU A 162 -5.59 -2.41 -17.94
C GLU A 162 -6.57 -3.42 -17.33
N ALA A 163 -6.67 -3.49 -16.00
CA ALA A 163 -7.69 -4.29 -15.33
C ALA A 163 -9.11 -3.69 -15.43
N TYR A 164 -9.30 -2.61 -16.21
CA TYR A 164 -10.58 -1.93 -16.40
C TYR A 164 -11.58 -2.72 -17.27
N ASP A 165 -11.12 -3.67 -18.09
CA ASP A 165 -11.98 -4.33 -19.09
C ASP A 165 -12.47 -5.74 -18.70
N GLU A 166 -11.82 -6.41 -17.75
CA GLU A 166 -12.10 -7.82 -17.48
C GLU A 166 -12.73 -8.02 -16.10
N ARG A 167 -14.05 -8.22 -16.10
CA ARG A 167 -14.83 -8.91 -15.05
C ARG A 167 -14.36 -10.36 -14.77
N ASP A 168 -13.21 -10.77 -15.30
CA ASP A 168 -12.68 -12.13 -15.20
C ASP A 168 -11.48 -12.21 -14.26
N ARG A 169 -11.21 -13.43 -13.79
CA ARG A 169 -10.21 -13.86 -12.79
C ARG A 169 -8.75 -13.43 -13.05
N SER A 170 -8.48 -12.67 -14.12
CA SER A 170 -7.16 -12.37 -14.68
C SER A 170 -6.35 -11.37 -13.86
N TRP A 171 -6.95 -10.32 -13.30
CA TRP A 171 -6.18 -9.33 -12.51
C TRP A 171 -5.64 -9.92 -11.20
N TRP A 172 -6.36 -10.87 -10.58
CA TRP A 172 -5.86 -11.59 -9.41
C TRP A 172 -4.71 -12.53 -9.79
N LYS A 173 -4.73 -13.12 -11.00
CA LYS A 173 -3.55 -13.77 -11.56
C LYS A 173 -2.41 -12.78 -11.72
N LYS A 174 -2.64 -11.54 -12.21
CA LYS A 174 -1.60 -10.49 -12.27
C LYS A 174 -1.11 -10.08 -10.86
N LEU A 175 -1.99 -10.00 -9.86
CA LEU A 175 -1.66 -9.72 -8.46
C LEU A 175 -0.79 -10.85 -7.86
N CYS A 176 -1.17 -12.11 -8.09
CA CYS A 176 -0.43 -13.30 -7.66
C CYS A 176 0.88 -13.50 -8.45
N LEU A 177 0.91 -13.17 -9.75
CA LEU A 177 2.11 -13.21 -10.60
C LEU A 177 3.10 -12.10 -10.22
N ALA A 178 2.61 -10.94 -9.81
CA ALA A 178 3.45 -9.93 -9.17
C ALA A 178 3.93 -10.39 -7.78
N ALA A 179 3.24 -11.36 -7.16
CA ALA A 179 3.52 -11.87 -5.82
C ALA A 179 4.21 -13.24 -5.76
N VAL A 180 5.04 -13.57 -6.77
CA VAL A 180 5.85 -14.81 -6.75
C VAL A 180 6.80 -14.77 -5.54
N GLY A 181 6.42 -15.56 -4.52
CA GLY A 181 6.99 -15.59 -3.18
C GLY A 181 5.89 -16.01 -2.22
N PHE A 182 5.53 -17.29 -2.21
CA PHE A 182 4.42 -17.80 -1.41
C PHE A 182 4.94 -18.59 -0.22
N GLY A 183 5.02 -17.95 0.94
CA GLY A 183 5.14 -18.63 2.23
C GLY A 183 3.87 -18.50 3.09
N ALA A 184 3.38 -17.27 3.27
CA ALA A 184 2.36 -16.99 4.29
C ALA A 184 0.93 -16.77 3.75
N LEU A 185 0.77 -16.13 2.59
CA LEU A 185 -0.57 -15.79 2.04
C LEU A 185 -1.19 -16.91 1.18
N ALA A 186 -0.39 -17.73 0.49
CA ALA A 186 -0.92 -18.90 -0.24
C ALA A 186 -1.54 -19.91 0.72
N THR A 187 -0.91 -20.14 1.86
CA THR A 187 -1.37 -21.15 2.82
C THR A 187 -2.77 -20.82 3.31
N LEU A 188 -3.07 -19.55 3.59
CA LEU A 188 -4.40 -19.13 4.05
C LEU A 188 -5.49 -19.24 2.97
N VAL A 189 -5.14 -19.13 1.68
CA VAL A 189 -6.08 -19.29 0.56
C VAL A 189 -6.23 -20.77 0.17
N TYR A 190 -5.15 -21.55 0.23
CA TYR A 190 -5.15 -22.96 -0.16
C TYR A 190 -5.84 -23.84 0.89
N GLN A 191 -5.72 -23.53 2.18
CA GLN A 191 -6.36 -24.31 3.26
C GLN A 191 -7.88 -24.21 3.31
N GLN A 192 -8.50 -23.32 2.53
CA GLN A 192 -9.96 -23.18 2.46
C GLN A 192 -10.58 -23.82 1.21
N SER A 193 -9.75 -24.38 0.32
CA SER A 193 -10.18 -25.04 -0.92
C SER A 193 -10.09 -26.57 -0.87
N SER A 194 -9.80 -27.15 0.31
CA SER A 194 -9.86 -28.60 0.59
C SER A 194 -10.91 -28.90 1.63
#